data_AF-A0A368F0D4-F1
#
_entry.id   AF-A0A368F0D4-F1
#
_cell.length_a   1.000
_cell.length_b   1.000
_cell.length_c   1.000
_cell.angle_alpha   90.00
_cell.angle_beta   90.00
_cell.angle_gamma   90.00
#
_symmetry.space_group_name_H-M   'P 1'
#
loop_
_entity.id
_entity.type
_entity.pdbx_description
1 polymer ?
#
loop_
_entity_poly.entity_id
_entity_poly.type
_entity_poly.pdbx_seq_one_letter_code
_entity_poly.pdbx_strand_id
1 'polypeptide(L)'
;MQTLLVPILLVISPALACNIQWPNSTDVTFNWWQCSSGPVQFYNATPSDVNGNYEYPIHLGKPLVVSMDLLNPTNVYTNPNLLASVNLWSWGTSLGGCSWSSIPTLGLLKDLNACESGVPCPVKTGRQWLSATIDFSKFQAIINMLKDNAPYQLQLTLHDKKSGDTSCLMAQARAYIH
;
A
#
# COMPACT_ATOMS: atom_id res chain seq x y z
N MET A 1 48.88 0.12 -46.73
CA MET A 1 47.69 -0.41 -46.02
C MET A 1 48.04 -0.45 -44.55
N GLN A 2 47.51 0.48 -43.76
CA GLN A 2 47.72 0.51 -42.31
C GLN A 2 46.37 0.69 -41.64
N THR A 3 46.02 -0.30 -40.85
CA THR A 3 44.72 -0.63 -40.28
C THR A 3 44.27 0.44 -39.29
N LEU A 4 43.10 1.05 -39.55
CA LEU A 4 42.42 1.91 -38.59
C LEU A 4 41.89 1.04 -37.45
N LEU A 5 42.44 1.22 -36.24
CA LEU A 5 41.88 0.67 -35.01
C LEU A 5 40.77 1.61 -34.50
N VAL A 6 39.52 1.16 -34.61
CA VAL A 6 38.35 1.83 -34.02
C VAL A 6 38.24 1.36 -32.56
N PRO A 7 38.30 2.25 -31.55
CA PRO A 7 38.03 1.85 -30.18
C PRO A 7 36.52 1.63 -30.02
N ILE A 8 36.12 0.38 -29.80
CA ILE A 8 34.76 0.04 -29.37
C ILE A 8 34.61 0.52 -27.93
N LEU A 9 33.90 1.64 -27.76
CA LEU A 9 33.46 2.12 -26.45
C LEU A 9 32.34 1.19 -25.95
N LEU A 10 32.68 0.22 -25.12
CA LEU A 10 31.69 -0.60 -24.39
C LEU A 10 30.94 0.31 -23.41
N VAL A 11 29.74 0.75 -23.81
CA VAL A 11 28.78 1.38 -22.90
C VAL A 11 28.30 0.28 -21.96
N ILE A 12 28.91 0.19 -20.79
CA ILE A 12 28.38 -0.60 -19.68
C ILE A 12 27.12 0.13 -19.24
N SER A 13 25.97 -0.23 -19.81
CA SER A 13 24.68 0.25 -19.31
C SER A 13 24.60 -0.06 -17.82
N PRO A 14 24.28 0.92 -16.95
CA PRO A 14 23.95 0.65 -15.56
C PRO A 14 22.55 -0.01 -15.53
N ALA A 15 22.44 -1.23 -16.03
CA ALA A 15 21.51 -2.17 -15.43
C ALA A 15 22.09 -2.47 -14.04
N LEU A 16 21.27 -2.43 -12.98
CA LEU A 16 21.63 -2.42 -11.55
C LEU A 16 21.77 -0.98 -11.03
N ALA A 17 20.83 -0.42 -10.25
CA ALA A 17 20.34 -0.99 -9.00
C ALA A 17 19.08 -0.25 -8.46
N CYS A 18 17.87 -0.62 -8.89
CA CYS A 18 16.65 -0.10 -8.23
C CYS A 18 16.53 -0.56 -6.77
N ASN A 19 17.25 -1.62 -6.39
CA ASN A 19 17.38 -2.08 -5.01
C ASN A 19 18.14 -1.09 -4.10
N ILE A 20 18.84 -0.10 -4.66
CA ILE A 20 19.50 0.97 -3.88
C ILE A 20 18.62 2.24 -3.81
N GLN A 21 17.68 2.39 -4.74
CA GLN A 21 16.79 3.55 -4.79
C GLN A 21 15.51 3.29 -4.00
N TRP A 22 15.40 3.93 -2.83
CA TRP A 22 14.20 3.92 -2.00
C TRP A 22 13.24 5.03 -2.47
N PRO A 23 12.12 4.70 -3.13
CA PRO A 23 11.18 5.72 -3.59
C PRO A 23 10.62 6.49 -2.39
N ASN A 24 10.53 7.82 -2.50
CA ASN A 24 10.01 8.71 -1.45
C ASN A 24 10.62 8.47 -0.05
N SER A 25 11.91 8.11 0.03
CA SER A 25 12.59 7.82 1.31
C SER A 25 11.94 6.71 2.13
N THR A 26 11.37 5.71 1.45
CA THR A 26 10.78 4.53 2.08
C THR A 26 11.79 3.66 2.82
N ASP A 27 13.09 3.93 2.79
CA ASP A 27 14.05 3.28 3.70
C ASP A 27 13.80 3.64 5.17
N VAL A 28 13.32 4.85 5.43
CA VAL A 28 13.22 5.43 6.78
C VAL A 28 11.86 6.06 7.10
N THR A 29 11.01 6.28 6.10
CA THR A 29 9.75 7.03 6.28
C THR A 29 8.54 6.27 5.76
N PHE A 30 7.49 6.20 6.60
CA PHE A 30 6.14 5.87 6.17
C PHE A 30 5.50 7.09 5.52
N ASN A 31 5.20 6.99 4.22
CA ASN A 31 4.55 8.07 3.48
C ASN A 31 3.09 7.70 3.21
N TRP A 32 2.19 8.68 3.25
CA TRP A 32 0.80 8.46 2.91
C TRP A 32 0.16 9.71 2.32
N TRP A 33 -0.91 9.52 1.54
CA TRP A 33 -1.74 10.61 1.03
C TRP A 33 -3.13 10.10 0.68
N GLN A 34 -4.09 11.03 0.64
CA GLN A 34 -5.44 10.74 0.15
C GLN A 34 -5.44 10.64 -1.38
N CYS A 35 -6.07 9.60 -1.92
CA CYS A 35 -6.10 9.29 -3.35
C CYS A 35 -7.52 9.32 -3.97
N SER A 36 -8.48 9.92 -3.27
CA SER A 36 -9.87 10.10 -3.74
C SER A 36 -10.37 11.52 -3.52
N SER A 37 -11.29 11.95 -4.38
CA SER A 37 -12.05 13.20 -4.24
C SER A 37 -13.37 13.04 -3.47
N GLY A 38 -13.63 11.89 -2.84
CA GLY A 38 -14.83 11.68 -2.05
C GLY A 38 -14.85 12.45 -0.71
N PRO A 39 -15.96 12.35 0.05
CA PRO A 39 -16.23 13.26 1.15
C PRO A 39 -15.36 13.03 2.40
N VAL A 40 -14.87 11.81 2.61
CA VAL A 40 -14.00 11.49 3.76
C VAL A 40 -12.64 12.14 3.58
N GLN A 41 -12.15 12.79 4.63
CA GLN A 41 -10.83 13.43 4.67
C GLN A 41 -9.92 12.73 5.66
N PHE A 42 -8.68 12.45 5.27
CA PHE A 42 -7.64 11.90 6.16
C PHE A 42 -6.68 13.01 6.61
N TYR A 43 -6.40 13.07 7.91
CA TYR A 43 -5.46 14.02 8.52
C TYR A 43 -4.19 13.35 9.03
N ASN A 44 -4.25 12.06 9.35
CA ASN A 44 -3.09 11.27 9.74
C ASN A 44 -3.30 9.79 9.35
N ALA A 45 -2.21 9.10 9.04
CA ALA A 45 -2.15 7.65 8.97
C ALA A 45 -0.82 7.19 9.57
N THR A 46 -0.88 6.28 10.53
CA THR A 46 0.30 5.78 11.25
C THR A 46 0.25 4.26 11.32
N PRO A 47 1.31 3.56 10.87
CA PRO A 47 1.41 2.11 11.00
C PRO A 47 1.71 1.72 12.45
N SER A 48 1.08 0.64 12.88
CA SER A 48 1.26 0.06 14.21
C SER A 48 1.16 -1.46 14.15
N ASP A 49 1.77 -2.11 15.14
CA ASP A 49 1.54 -3.53 15.40
C ASP A 49 0.15 -3.76 16.02
N VAL A 50 -0.22 -5.03 16.20
CA VAL A 50 -1.50 -5.43 16.83
C VAL A 50 -1.63 -5.00 18.31
N ASN A 51 -0.53 -4.58 18.95
CA ASN A 51 -0.52 -4.07 20.31
C ASN A 51 -0.65 -2.53 20.36
N GLY A 52 -0.72 -1.86 19.20
CA GLY A 52 -0.82 -0.41 19.07
C GLY A 52 0.52 0.33 19.16
N ASN A 53 1.65 -0.38 19.14
CA ASN A 53 2.97 0.26 19.08
C ASN A 53 3.27 0.70 17.65
N TYR A 54 3.89 1.88 17.49
CA TYR A 54 4.38 2.32 16.18
C TYR A 54 5.29 1.26 15.56
N GLU A 55 5.01 0.88 14.31
CA GLU A 55 5.78 -0.15 13.61
C GLU A 55 6.40 0.41 12.34
N TYR A 56 7.74 0.44 12.30
CA TYR A 56 8.49 0.72 11.10
C TYR A 56 9.86 0.01 11.12
N PRO A 57 10.28 -0.66 10.03
CA PRO A 57 9.50 -1.02 8.84
C PRO A 57 8.24 -1.83 9.14
N ILE A 58 7.24 -1.79 8.26
CA ILE A 58 6.01 -2.57 8.44
C ILE A 58 6.26 -4.05 8.16
N HIS A 59 5.39 -4.94 8.63
CA HIS A 59 5.46 -6.36 8.28
C HIS A 59 4.19 -6.79 7.54
N LEU A 60 4.35 -7.27 6.31
CA LEU A 60 3.21 -7.75 5.49
C LEU A 60 2.95 -9.26 5.67
N GLY A 61 3.85 -9.99 6.33
CA GLY A 61 3.64 -11.40 6.68
C GLY A 61 2.72 -11.64 7.88
N LYS A 62 2.38 -10.57 8.62
CA LYS A 62 1.48 -10.60 9.79
C LYS A 62 0.44 -9.46 9.67
N PRO A 63 -0.61 -9.44 10.50
CA PRO A 63 -1.57 -8.35 10.48
C PRO A 63 -0.90 -6.99 10.75
N LEU A 64 -1.09 -6.06 9.81
CA LEU A 64 -0.67 -4.66 9.91
C LEU A 64 -1.86 -3.81 10.35
N VAL A 65 -1.71 -2.99 11.38
CA VAL A 65 -2.73 -2.02 11.80
C VAL A 65 -2.34 -0.63 11.30
N VAL A 66 -3.25 0.06 10.62
CA VAL A 66 -3.09 1.46 10.23
C VAL A 66 -4.10 2.29 10.99
N SER A 67 -3.61 3.11 11.92
CA SER A 67 -4.42 4.06 12.68
C SER A 67 -4.54 5.35 11.91
N MET A 68 -5.77 5.74 11.60
CA MET A 68 -6.09 6.89 10.76
C MET A 68 -6.91 7.92 11.55
N ASP A 69 -6.50 9.18 11.50
CA ASP A 69 -7.35 10.30 11.91
C ASP A 69 -8.12 10.77 10.68
N LEU A 70 -9.44 10.62 10.71
CA LEU A 70 -10.30 10.95 9.56
C LEU A 70 -11.51 11.77 9.99
N LEU A 71 -12.02 12.58 9.06
CA LEU A 71 -13.33 13.22 9.14
C LEU A 71 -14.27 12.59 8.11
N ASN A 72 -15.38 12.06 8.61
CA ASN A 72 -16.49 11.62 7.79
C ASN A 72 -17.66 12.62 7.92
N PRO A 73 -17.91 13.48 6.92
CA PRO A 73 -18.83 14.60 7.09
C PRO A 73 -20.31 14.26 6.87
N THR A 74 -20.63 13.14 6.22
CA THR A 74 -21.97 12.92 5.65
C THR A 74 -22.68 11.70 6.20
N ASN A 75 -22.18 10.50 5.91
CA ASN A 75 -22.94 9.26 6.02
C ASN A 75 -22.33 8.30 7.05
N VAL A 76 -23.15 7.60 7.82
CA VAL A 76 -22.65 6.50 8.66
C VAL A 76 -22.46 5.25 7.79
N TYR A 77 -21.23 4.77 7.67
CA TYR A 77 -20.91 3.59 6.86
C TYR A 77 -20.99 2.33 7.70
N THR A 78 -21.71 1.32 7.19
CA THR A 78 -22.10 0.13 7.98
C THR A 78 -21.99 -1.17 7.19
N ASN A 79 -21.92 -2.28 7.92
CA ASN A 79 -22.05 -3.62 7.36
C ASN A 79 -23.43 -3.79 6.69
N PRO A 80 -23.57 -4.42 5.51
CA PRO A 80 -22.55 -4.94 4.58
C PRO A 80 -22.29 -4.00 3.38
N ASN A 81 -22.56 -2.71 3.56
CA ASN A 81 -22.50 -1.74 2.46
C ASN A 81 -21.09 -1.20 2.25
N LEU A 82 -20.29 -1.10 3.31
CA LEU A 82 -18.90 -0.66 3.23
C LEU A 82 -18.01 -1.78 2.69
N LEU A 83 -17.46 -1.56 1.50
CA LEU A 83 -16.56 -2.47 0.82
C LEU A 83 -15.12 -1.95 0.86
N ALA A 84 -14.16 -2.85 1.06
CA ALA A 84 -12.74 -2.55 1.05
C ALA A 84 -12.08 -3.20 -0.18
N SER A 85 -11.27 -2.42 -0.88
CA SER A 85 -10.37 -2.91 -1.93
C SER A 85 -8.93 -2.54 -1.58
N VAL A 86 -8.01 -3.50 -1.69
CA VAL A 86 -6.57 -3.27 -1.51
C VAL A 86 -5.81 -3.58 -2.78
N ASN A 87 -5.11 -2.57 -3.30
CA ASN A 87 -4.15 -2.73 -4.38
C ASN A 87 -2.72 -2.61 -3.83
N LEU A 88 -1.81 -3.41 -4.37
CA LEU A 88 -0.43 -3.52 -3.91
C LEU A 88 0.53 -3.35 -5.09
N TRP A 89 1.60 -2.60 -4.88
CA TRP A 89 2.68 -2.46 -5.86
C TRP A 89 4.03 -2.71 -5.18
N SER A 90 4.93 -3.35 -5.91
CA SER A 90 6.36 -3.44 -5.56
C SER A 90 7.16 -2.43 -6.36
N TRP A 91 8.27 -1.95 -5.80
CA TRP A 91 9.22 -1.15 -6.57
C TRP A 91 10.10 -2.03 -7.47
N GLY A 92 10.27 -1.59 -8.71
CA GLY A 92 11.04 -2.27 -9.74
C GLY A 92 10.17 -2.93 -10.80
N THR A 93 10.66 -2.99 -12.04
CA THR A 93 10.00 -3.68 -13.15
C THR A 93 10.73 -4.98 -13.51
N SER A 94 10.03 -5.89 -14.22
CA SER A 94 10.63 -7.12 -14.75
C SER A 94 11.78 -6.87 -15.72
N LEU A 95 11.84 -5.69 -16.33
CA LEU A 95 12.92 -5.25 -17.24
C LEU A 95 14.02 -4.46 -16.51
N GLY A 96 14.02 -4.41 -15.18
CA GLY A 96 15.06 -3.75 -14.37
C GLY A 96 14.91 -2.24 -14.22
N GLY A 97 13.75 -1.66 -14.57
CA GLY A 97 13.46 -0.23 -14.39
C GLY A 97 12.99 0.11 -12.98
N CYS A 98 13.15 1.37 -12.56
CA CYS A 98 12.79 1.84 -11.22
C CYS A 98 11.43 2.55 -11.25
N SER A 99 10.35 1.77 -11.19
CA SER A 99 8.99 2.27 -11.11
C SER A 99 8.11 1.32 -10.29
N TRP A 100 6.95 1.81 -9.86
CA TRP A 100 5.95 0.98 -9.19
C TRP A 100 5.33 0.00 -10.17
N SER A 101 5.40 -1.29 -9.85
CA SER A 101 4.78 -2.37 -10.62
C SER A 101 3.68 -3.03 -9.80
N SER A 102 2.51 -3.19 -10.41
CA SER A 102 1.34 -3.76 -9.74
C SER A 102 1.56 -5.24 -9.43
N ILE A 103 1.24 -5.64 -8.21
CA ILE A 103 1.23 -7.05 -7.79
C ILE A 103 -0.18 -7.58 -8.07
N PRO A 104 -0.34 -8.54 -9.00
CA PRO A 104 -1.67 -9.06 -9.32
C PRO A 104 -2.25 -9.83 -8.13
N THR A 105 -3.27 -9.25 -7.50
CA THR A 105 -4.02 -9.86 -6.39
C THR A 105 -5.08 -10.85 -6.87
N LEU A 106 -5.28 -10.95 -8.20
CA LEU A 106 -6.29 -11.80 -8.86
C LEU A 106 -7.71 -11.58 -8.33
N GLY A 107 -8.01 -10.36 -7.85
CA GLY A 107 -9.32 -10.00 -7.30
C GLY A 107 -9.56 -10.44 -5.86
N LEU A 108 -8.63 -11.15 -5.22
CA LEU A 108 -8.76 -11.63 -3.83
C LEU A 108 -8.93 -10.50 -2.82
N LEU A 109 -8.45 -9.31 -3.16
CA LEU A 109 -8.47 -8.14 -2.30
C LEU A 109 -9.44 -7.06 -2.79
N LYS A 110 -10.41 -7.41 -3.65
CA LYS A 110 -11.36 -6.46 -4.23
C LYS A 110 -12.75 -6.64 -3.63
N ASP A 111 -13.39 -5.51 -3.33
CA ASP A 111 -14.79 -5.43 -2.89
C ASP A 111 -15.14 -6.34 -1.70
N LEU A 112 -14.18 -6.54 -0.79
CA LEU A 112 -14.34 -7.31 0.44
C LEU A 112 -15.28 -6.58 1.40
N ASN A 113 -16.04 -7.29 2.22
CA ASN A 113 -16.80 -6.65 3.29
C ASN A 113 -15.82 -5.99 4.28
N ALA A 114 -15.75 -4.66 4.29
CA ALA A 114 -14.75 -3.93 5.07
C ALA A 114 -14.89 -4.21 6.58
N CYS A 115 -16.13 -4.28 7.06
CA CYS A 115 -16.45 -4.49 8.47
C CYS A 115 -16.02 -5.88 8.98
N GLU A 116 -16.03 -6.88 8.10
CA GLU A 116 -15.58 -8.25 8.39
C GLU A 116 -14.08 -8.45 8.09
N SER A 117 -13.48 -7.52 7.34
CA SER A 117 -12.11 -7.59 6.85
C SER A 117 -11.16 -6.61 7.54
N GLY A 118 -11.52 -6.14 8.73
CA GLY A 118 -10.60 -5.39 9.61
C GLY A 118 -10.87 -3.89 9.76
N VAL A 119 -11.92 -3.35 9.13
CA VAL A 119 -12.35 -1.95 9.38
C VAL A 119 -13.38 -1.92 10.52
N PRO A 120 -13.13 -1.17 11.61
CA PRO A 120 -14.12 -0.99 12.67
C PRO A 120 -15.38 -0.33 12.13
N CYS A 121 -16.52 -1.01 12.27
CA CYS A 121 -17.83 -0.51 11.88
C CYS A 121 -18.74 -0.35 13.10
N PRO A 122 -19.67 0.63 13.09
CA PRO A 122 -19.90 1.59 12.02
C PRO A 122 -18.81 2.68 11.97
N VAL A 123 -18.46 3.13 10.77
CA VAL A 123 -17.67 4.37 10.59
C VAL A 123 -18.63 5.53 10.79
N LYS A 124 -18.54 6.19 11.95
CA LYS A 124 -19.48 7.24 12.35
C LYS A 124 -19.25 8.51 11.54
N THR A 125 -20.20 9.43 11.57
CA THR A 125 -19.94 10.80 11.13
C THR A 125 -19.11 11.57 12.16
N GLY A 126 -18.46 12.64 11.73
CA GLY A 126 -17.54 13.44 12.54
C GLY A 126 -16.08 12.99 12.43
N ARG A 127 -15.21 13.72 13.12
CA ARG A 127 -13.78 13.41 13.21
C ARG A 127 -13.55 12.29 14.22
N GLN A 128 -12.80 11.27 13.84
CA GLN A 128 -12.51 10.11 14.68
C GLN A 128 -11.16 9.47 14.34
N TRP A 129 -10.64 8.73 15.29
CA TRP A 129 -9.57 7.77 15.05
C TRP A 129 -10.18 6.42 14.65
N LEU A 130 -9.69 5.84 13.56
CA LEU A 130 -10.09 4.53 13.06
C LEU A 130 -8.85 3.69 12.78
N SER A 131 -8.75 2.52 13.43
CA SER A 131 -7.64 1.59 13.23
C SER A 131 -8.09 0.44 12.33
N ALA A 132 -7.69 0.48 11.06
CA ALA A 132 -7.98 -0.59 10.11
C ALA A 132 -6.87 -1.64 10.16
N THR A 133 -7.26 -2.92 10.17
CA THR A 133 -6.31 -4.05 10.10
C THR A 133 -6.25 -4.58 8.67
N ILE A 134 -5.06 -4.65 8.10
CA ILE A 134 -4.78 -5.28 6.81
C ILE A 134 -4.00 -6.56 7.09
N ASP A 135 -4.59 -7.70 6.76
CA ASP A 135 -4.01 -9.01 7.06
C ASP A 135 -3.85 -9.83 5.77
N PHE A 136 -2.64 -9.83 5.22
CA PHE A 136 -2.29 -10.63 4.06
C PHE A 136 -1.99 -12.10 4.39
N SER A 137 -1.87 -12.48 5.68
CA SER A 137 -1.54 -13.86 6.09
C SER A 137 -2.56 -14.88 5.59
N LYS A 138 -3.80 -14.44 5.34
CA LYS A 138 -4.88 -15.25 4.77
C LYS A 138 -4.72 -15.51 3.27
N PHE A 139 -3.80 -14.80 2.60
CA PHE A 139 -3.58 -14.83 1.16
C PHE A 139 -2.14 -15.23 0.84
N GLN A 140 -1.77 -16.47 1.15
CA GLN A 140 -0.40 -16.98 0.95
C GLN A 140 0.10 -16.81 -0.49
N ALA A 141 -0.79 -16.89 -1.48
CA ALA A 141 -0.45 -16.63 -2.89
C ALA A 141 0.12 -15.21 -3.11
N ILE A 142 -0.41 -14.21 -2.41
CA ILE A 142 0.10 -12.83 -2.47
C ILE A 142 1.43 -12.75 -1.73
N ILE A 143 1.51 -13.28 -0.50
CA ILE A 143 2.75 -13.29 0.30
C ILE A 143 3.92 -13.90 -0.47
N ASN A 144 3.71 -15.02 -1.17
CA ASN A 144 4.74 -15.70 -1.95
C ASN A 144 5.30 -14.87 -3.11
N MET A 145 4.59 -13.81 -3.53
CA MET A 145 5.04 -12.90 -4.58
C MET A 145 5.82 -11.70 -4.02
N LEU A 146 5.77 -11.48 -2.70
CA LEU A 146 6.41 -10.36 -2.05
C LEU A 146 7.88 -10.69 -1.77
N LYS A 147 8.75 -9.73 -2.07
CA LYS A 147 10.16 -9.74 -1.66
C LYS A 147 10.30 -9.23 -0.24
N ASP A 148 11.14 -9.91 0.54
CA ASP A 148 11.52 -9.42 1.86
C ASP A 148 12.35 -8.13 1.77
N ASN A 149 12.23 -7.31 2.81
CA ASN A 149 13.00 -6.08 2.99
C ASN A 149 12.97 -5.14 1.76
N ALA A 150 11.76 -4.82 1.28
CA ALA A 150 11.56 -4.08 0.04
C ALA A 150 10.52 -2.96 0.21
N PRO A 151 10.56 -1.91 -0.63
CA PRO A 151 9.53 -0.87 -0.61
C PRO A 151 8.25 -1.32 -1.34
N TYR A 152 7.13 -1.04 -0.70
CA TYR A 152 5.77 -1.33 -1.19
C TYR A 152 4.92 -0.07 -1.20
N GLN A 153 3.97 -0.05 -2.14
CA GLN A 153 2.87 0.91 -2.14
C GLN A 153 1.57 0.14 -1.93
N LEU A 154 0.73 0.60 -1.01
CA LEU A 154 -0.57 0.04 -0.69
C LEU A 154 -1.64 1.10 -0.92
N GLN A 155 -2.72 0.73 -1.60
CA GLN A 155 -3.91 1.56 -1.72
C GLN A 155 -5.05 0.86 -1.01
N LEU A 156 -5.57 1.47 0.05
CA LEU A 156 -6.83 1.07 0.66
C LEU A 156 -7.94 1.97 0.14
N THR A 157 -8.89 1.38 -0.59
CA THR A 157 -10.11 2.06 -1.03
C THR A 157 -11.29 1.54 -0.25
N LEU A 158 -12.08 2.43 0.35
CA LEU A 158 -13.35 2.10 0.96
C LEU A 158 -14.49 2.69 0.13
N HIS A 159 -15.45 1.87 -0.26
CA HIS A 159 -16.61 2.26 -1.05
C HIS A 159 -17.89 1.85 -0.34
N ASP A 160 -18.78 2.80 -0.05
CA ASP A 160 -20.08 2.50 0.53
C ASP A 160 -21.13 2.36 -0.59
N LYS A 161 -21.70 1.16 -0.74
CA LYS A 161 -22.73 0.89 -1.76
C LYS A 161 -24.02 1.68 -1.55
N LYS A 162 -24.31 2.13 -0.32
CA LYS A 162 -25.58 2.78 0.00
C LYS A 162 -25.58 4.26 -0.36
N SER A 163 -24.51 5.00 -0.04
CA SER A 163 -24.36 6.40 -0.43
C SER A 163 -23.65 6.59 -1.77
N GLY A 164 -22.86 5.62 -2.22
CA GLY A 164 -21.95 5.75 -3.36
C GLY A 164 -20.63 6.45 -3.01
N ASP A 165 -20.43 6.83 -1.74
CA ASP A 165 -19.21 7.51 -1.31
C ASP A 165 -17.98 6.60 -1.47
N THR A 166 -16.85 7.20 -1.82
CA THR A 166 -15.58 6.50 -1.94
C THR A 166 -14.49 7.27 -1.22
N SER A 167 -13.68 6.57 -0.43
CA SER A 167 -12.47 7.12 0.19
C SER A 167 -11.26 6.27 -0.19
N CYS A 168 -10.09 6.87 -0.26
CA CYS A 168 -8.86 6.22 -0.70
C CYS A 168 -7.68 6.76 0.09
N LEU A 169 -6.94 5.85 0.73
CA LEU A 169 -5.65 6.13 1.36
C LEU A 169 -4.57 5.37 0.59
N MET A 170 -3.57 6.09 0.11
CA MET A 170 -2.36 5.51 -0.44
C MET A 170 -1.26 5.60 0.61
N ALA A 171 -0.49 4.53 0.78
CA ALA A 171 0.65 4.45 1.68
C ALA A 171 1.86 3.85 0.95
N GLN A 172 3.06 4.30 1.31
CA GLN A 172 4.32 3.73 0.86
C GLN A 172 5.23 3.51 2.06
N ALA A 173 5.84 2.32 2.12
CA ALA A 173 6.71 1.93 3.23
C ALA A 173 7.69 0.85 2.79
N ARG A 174 8.83 0.75 3.48
CA ARG A 174 9.61 -0.49 3.52
C ARG A 174 8.87 -1.53 4.32
N ALA A 175 8.86 -2.77 3.82
CA ALA A 175 8.25 -3.89 4.51
C ALA A 175 9.15 -5.12 4.59
N TYR A 176 8.99 -5.85 5.70
CA TYR A 176 9.44 -7.24 5.86
C TYR A 176 8.27 -8.21 5.61
N ILE A 177 8.60 -9.42 5.17
CA ILE A 177 7.66 -10.51 4.90
C ILE A 177 7.75 -11.62 5.95
N HIS A 178 8.89 -11.77 6.62
CA HIS A 178 9.15 -12.79 7.64
C HIS A 178 9.48 -12.16 8.99
#